data_AF-A0A3C0PP69-F1
#
_entry.id   AF-A0A3C0PP69-F1
#
_cell.length_a   1.000
_cell.length_b   1.000
_cell.length_c   1.000
_cell.angle_alpha   90.00
_cell.angle_beta   90.00
_cell.angle_gamma   90.00
#
_symmetry.space_group_name_H-M   'P 1'
#
loop_
_entity.id
_entity.type
_entity.pdbx_description
1 polymer ?
#
loop_
_entity_poly.entity_id
_entity_poly.type
_entity_poly.pdbx_seq_one_letter_code
_entity_poly.pdbx_strand_id
1 'polypeptide(L)'
;MNKFLITLIFCIFGGVAQAQSALPQGHINSMACLENMGDNTTWNQCLALIFAPCLGDEVGSEAHVSCLELQRVEWTGSMRLLQSDVTDAITLKSAEDLTKILSGWINYVSQKCQAGEDSTDNPSVVAKQLGCQITELAGLTGEYAACLEGRSTAEYCVVKN
;
A
#
# COMPACT_ATOMS: atom_id res chain seq x y z
N MET A 1 22.86 -48.49 35.63
CA MET A 1 22.59 -47.03 35.63
C MET A 1 23.33 -46.41 34.45
N ASN A 2 22.58 -45.65 33.64
CA ASN A 2 22.94 -44.70 32.56
C ASN A 2 23.85 -45.14 31.40
N LYS A 3 23.20 -45.49 30.28
CA LYS A 3 23.73 -45.30 28.92
C LYS A 3 23.34 -43.88 28.45
N PHE A 4 24.31 -42.98 28.33
CA PHE A 4 24.10 -41.70 27.64
C PHE A 4 24.38 -41.89 26.15
N LEU A 5 23.33 -41.93 25.34
CA LEU A 5 23.40 -41.75 23.90
C LEU A 5 23.25 -40.25 23.62
N ILE A 6 24.32 -39.62 23.13
CA ILE A 6 24.29 -38.23 22.67
C ILE A 6 23.78 -38.25 21.23
N THR A 7 22.53 -37.87 21.02
CA THR A 7 21.96 -37.62 19.70
C THR A 7 22.27 -36.18 19.32
N LEU A 8 23.18 -35.97 18.37
CA LEU A 8 23.39 -34.68 17.72
C LEU A 8 22.17 -34.39 16.83
N ILE A 9 21.24 -33.60 17.33
CA ILE A 9 20.17 -33.01 16.52
C ILE A 9 20.81 -31.87 15.72
N PHE A 10 21.05 -32.12 14.44
CA PHE A 10 21.32 -31.07 13.46
C PHE A 10 20.00 -30.29 13.27
N CYS A 11 19.80 -29.23 14.04
CA CYS A 11 18.78 -28.24 13.74
C CYS A 11 19.22 -27.50 12.47
N ILE A 12 18.74 -27.98 11.32
CA ILE A 12 18.78 -27.22 10.08
C ILE A 12 17.83 -26.05 10.30
N PHE A 13 18.37 -24.94 10.82
CA PHE A 13 17.70 -23.64 10.69
C PHE A 13 17.71 -23.32 9.20
N GLY A 14 16.67 -23.78 8.50
CA GLY A 14 16.25 -23.20 7.25
C GLY A 14 15.84 -21.77 7.55
N GLY A 15 16.82 -20.87 7.58
CA GLY A 15 16.57 -19.45 7.49
C GLY A 15 15.88 -19.23 6.16
N VAL A 16 14.55 -19.17 6.18
CA VAL A 16 13.82 -18.50 5.11
C VAL A 16 14.41 -17.10 5.09
N ALA A 17 15.21 -16.80 4.06
CA ALA A 17 15.56 -15.44 3.75
C ALA A 17 14.23 -14.77 3.41
N GLN A 18 13.57 -14.17 4.41
CA GLN A 18 12.51 -13.22 4.16
C GLN A 18 13.18 -12.12 3.36
N ALA A 19 12.88 -12.05 2.07
CA ALA A 19 13.18 -10.88 1.27
C ALA A 19 12.62 -9.69 2.07
N GLN A 20 13.51 -8.84 2.59
CA GLN A 20 13.09 -7.61 3.22
C GLN A 20 12.36 -6.82 2.15
N SER A 21 11.07 -6.61 2.35
CA SER A 21 10.26 -5.81 1.43
C SER A 21 10.90 -4.43 1.30
N ALA A 22 11.00 -3.90 0.08
CA ALA A 22 11.45 -2.53 -0.15
C ALA A 22 10.49 -1.47 0.43
N LEU A 23 9.31 -1.89 0.91
CA LEU A 23 8.26 -1.02 1.42
C LEU A 23 8.39 -0.75 2.93
N PRO A 24 7.99 0.45 3.40
CA PRO A 24 7.83 0.73 4.82
C PRO A 24 6.84 -0.24 5.49
N GLN A 25 7.18 -0.72 6.69
CA GLN A 25 6.33 -1.67 7.43
C GLN A 25 4.91 -1.14 7.69
N GLY A 26 4.76 0.17 7.90
CA GLY A 26 3.45 0.80 8.06
C GLY A 26 2.54 0.64 6.83
N HIS A 27 3.10 0.70 5.63
CA HIS A 27 2.35 0.50 4.39
C HIS A 27 1.96 -0.97 4.23
N ILE A 28 2.87 -1.90 4.54
CA ILE A 28 2.58 -3.35 4.52
C ILE A 28 1.40 -3.69 5.44
N ASN A 29 1.45 -3.19 6.68
CA ASN A 29 0.38 -3.42 7.65
C ASN A 29 -0.95 -2.82 7.19
N SER A 30 -0.90 -1.64 6.56
CA SER A 30 -2.08 -0.96 6.03
C SER A 30 -2.71 -1.73 4.86
N MET A 31 -1.90 -2.20 3.91
CA MET A 31 -2.37 -3.01 2.78
C MET A 31 -2.94 -4.35 3.24
N ALA A 32 -2.25 -5.04 4.17
CA ALA A 32 -2.76 -6.28 4.76
C ALA A 32 -4.10 -6.06 5.47
N CYS A 33 -4.28 -4.90 6.12
CA CYS A 33 -5.58 -4.54 6.68
C CYS A 33 -6.64 -4.38 5.60
N LEU A 34 -6.36 -3.60 4.55
CA LEU A 34 -7.31 -3.35 3.46
C LEU A 34 -7.72 -4.65 2.75
N GLU A 35 -6.78 -5.58 2.55
CA GLU A 35 -7.04 -6.88 1.95
C GLU A 35 -8.04 -7.72 2.73
N ASN A 36 -8.00 -7.65 4.07
CA ASN A 36 -8.90 -8.44 4.92
C ASN A 36 -10.19 -7.69 5.28
N MET A 37 -10.47 -6.57 4.61
CA MET A 37 -11.62 -5.73 4.91
C MET A 37 -12.91 -6.46 4.54
N GLY A 38 -13.83 -6.57 5.51
CA GLY A 38 -15.09 -7.29 5.35
C GLY A 38 -15.06 -8.72 5.91
N ASP A 39 -13.87 -9.31 6.06
CA ASP A 39 -13.69 -10.61 6.69
C ASP A 39 -13.29 -10.48 8.17
N ASN A 40 -12.17 -9.81 8.44
CA ASN A 40 -11.62 -9.68 9.80
C ASN A 40 -11.16 -8.26 10.18
N THR A 41 -11.06 -7.34 9.22
CA THR A 41 -10.83 -5.90 9.48
C THR A 41 -11.99 -5.05 9.01
N THR A 42 -12.05 -3.82 9.54
CA THR A 42 -13.02 -2.79 9.16
C THR A 42 -12.31 -1.62 8.50
N TRP A 43 -13.06 -0.86 7.71
CA TRP A 43 -12.57 0.36 7.08
C TRP A 43 -11.88 1.31 8.08
N ASN A 44 -12.51 1.56 9.22
CA ASN A 44 -11.96 2.47 10.23
C ASN A 44 -10.66 1.95 10.86
N GLN A 45 -10.49 0.63 11.00
CA GLN A 45 -9.21 0.05 11.46
C GLN A 45 -8.11 0.27 10.43
N CYS A 46 -8.41 0.11 9.14
CA CYS A 46 -7.41 0.32 8.09
C CYS A 46 -7.05 1.79 7.92
N LEU A 47 -8.03 2.69 8.02
CA LEU A 47 -7.77 4.13 8.06
C LEU A 47 -6.86 4.51 9.24
N ALA A 48 -7.08 3.94 10.42
CA ALA A 48 -6.24 4.19 11.58
C ALA A 48 -4.78 3.78 11.34
N LEU A 49 -4.53 2.71 10.57
CA LEU A 49 -3.17 2.31 10.19
C LEU A 49 -2.57 3.23 9.12
N ILE A 50 -3.33 3.57 8.08
CA ILE A 50 -2.90 4.44 6.97
C ILE A 50 -2.47 5.82 7.51
N PHE A 51 -3.23 6.38 8.45
CA PHE A 51 -2.99 7.71 9.00
C PHE A 51 -2.26 7.71 10.35
N ALA A 52 -1.83 6.53 10.85
CA ALA A 52 -1.10 6.41 12.11
C ALA A 52 0.06 7.42 12.27
N PRO A 53 0.87 7.71 11.22
CA PRO A 53 1.97 8.67 11.34
C PRO A 53 1.55 10.11 11.67
N CYS A 54 0.31 10.51 11.34
CA CYS A 54 -0.18 11.88 11.52
C CYS A 54 -1.14 12.04 12.71
N LEU A 55 -1.35 10.99 13.51
CA LEU A 55 -2.27 11.04 14.66
C LEU A 55 -1.82 11.98 15.79
N GLY A 56 -0.54 12.37 15.81
CA GLY A 56 0.02 13.28 16.81
C GLY A 56 -0.35 14.75 16.58
N ASP A 57 -0.81 15.11 15.38
CA ASP A 57 -1.13 16.48 15.01
C ASP A 57 -2.63 16.74 15.11
N GLU A 58 -3.01 17.95 15.52
CA GLU A 58 -4.42 18.35 15.55
C GLU A 58 -5.03 18.29 14.13
N VAL A 59 -6.13 17.57 13.98
CA VAL A 59 -6.78 17.35 12.68
C VAL A 59 -7.18 18.69 12.05
N GLY A 60 -6.65 18.93 10.85
CA GLY A 60 -6.90 20.15 10.09
C GLY A 60 -6.03 21.33 10.50
N SER A 61 -5.04 21.15 11.38
CA SER A 61 -3.96 22.12 11.59
C SER A 61 -2.97 22.11 10.43
N GLU A 62 -2.13 23.16 10.34
CA GLU A 62 -1.02 23.20 9.38
C GLU A 62 -0.05 22.03 9.57
N ALA A 63 0.25 21.66 10.81
CA ALA A 63 1.12 20.53 11.12
C ALA A 63 0.54 19.21 10.57
N HIS A 64 -0.75 18.98 10.78
CA HIS A 64 -1.44 17.80 10.23
C HIS A 64 -1.43 17.80 8.70
N VAL A 65 -1.68 18.95 8.06
CA VAL A 65 -1.58 19.07 6.59
C VAL A 65 -0.17 18.74 6.10
N SER A 66 0.87 19.31 6.72
CA SER A 66 2.26 19.01 6.36
C SER A 66 2.62 17.53 6.55
N CYS A 67 2.12 16.89 7.62
CA CYS A 67 2.29 15.45 7.78
C CYS A 67 1.63 14.66 6.65
N LEU A 68 0.38 15.00 6.30
CA LEU A 68 -0.36 14.35 5.21
C LEU A 68 0.34 14.55 3.85
N GLU A 69 0.92 15.71 3.58
CA GLU A 69 1.70 15.93 2.35
C GLU A 69 2.90 15.00 2.26
N LEU A 70 3.62 14.79 3.37
CA LEU A 70 4.71 13.83 3.45
C LEU A 70 4.19 12.40 3.23
N GLN A 71 3.11 12.01 3.92
CA GLN A 71 2.53 10.67 3.75
C GLN A 71 2.08 10.40 2.32
N ARG A 72 1.52 11.40 1.62
CA ARG A 72 1.17 11.27 0.19
C ARG A 72 2.41 10.97 -0.66
N VAL A 73 3.55 11.60 -0.38
CA VAL A 73 4.81 11.35 -1.09
C VAL A 73 5.32 9.94 -0.81
N GLU A 74 5.32 9.51 0.46
CA GLU A 74 5.75 8.17 0.88
C GLU A 74 4.90 7.06 0.24
N TRP A 75 3.57 7.21 0.25
CA TRP A 75 2.65 6.29 -0.41
C TRP A 75 2.83 6.29 -1.93
N THR A 76 3.09 7.44 -2.55
CA THR A 76 3.44 7.52 -3.98
C THR A 76 4.73 6.77 -4.29
N GLY A 77 5.74 6.85 -3.42
CA GLY A 77 6.99 6.10 -3.55
C GLY A 77 6.76 4.59 -3.51
N SER A 78 5.97 4.12 -2.54
CA SER A 78 5.62 2.70 -2.41
C SER A 78 4.82 2.18 -3.60
N MET A 79 3.82 2.95 -4.05
CA MET A 79 3.05 2.64 -5.24
C MET A 79 3.93 2.49 -6.48
N ARG A 80 4.87 3.42 -6.70
CA ARG A 80 5.78 3.39 -7.87
C ARG A 80 6.77 2.25 -7.83
N LEU A 81 7.27 1.89 -6.64
CA LEU A 81 8.14 0.73 -6.49
C LEU A 81 7.42 -0.53 -6.94
N LEU A 82 6.23 -0.79 -6.39
CA LEU A 82 5.46 -1.97 -6.78
C LEU A 82 4.95 -1.90 -8.23
N GLN A 83 4.65 -0.71 -8.76
CA GLN A 83 4.30 -0.55 -10.17
C GLN A 83 5.42 -1.03 -11.09
N SER A 84 6.67 -0.68 -10.75
CA SER A 84 7.85 -1.14 -11.49
C SER A 84 7.95 -2.66 -11.45
N ASP A 85 7.87 -3.23 -10.24
CA ASP A 85 7.98 -4.68 -10.03
C ASP A 85 6.86 -5.44 -10.77
N VAL A 86 5.61 -4.95 -10.69
CA VAL A 86 4.46 -5.53 -11.42
C VAL A 86 4.69 -5.48 -12.91
N THR A 87 5.12 -4.34 -13.45
CA THR A 87 5.36 -4.16 -14.89
C THR A 87 6.44 -5.13 -15.40
N ASP A 88 7.45 -5.39 -14.58
CA ASP A 88 8.51 -6.35 -14.90
C ASP A 88 8.04 -7.81 -14.76
N ALA A 89 7.10 -8.10 -13.87
CA ALA A 89 6.57 -9.44 -13.64
C ALA A 89 5.51 -9.87 -14.67
N ILE A 90 4.67 -8.96 -15.16
CA ILE A 90 3.50 -9.29 -16.01
C ILE A 90 3.79 -9.34 -17.51
N THR A 91 2.95 -10.04 -18.28
CA THR A 91 3.08 -10.09 -19.74
C THR A 91 3.02 -8.70 -20.39
N LEU A 92 3.59 -8.56 -21.59
CA LEU A 92 3.52 -7.29 -22.34
C LEU A 92 2.07 -6.81 -22.53
N LYS A 93 1.16 -7.74 -22.84
CA LYS A 93 -0.26 -7.44 -22.99
C LYS A 93 -0.87 -6.88 -21.69
N SER A 94 -0.57 -7.51 -20.56
CA SER A 94 -1.02 -7.04 -19.25
C SER A 94 -0.44 -5.68 -18.90
N ALA A 95 0.83 -5.39 -19.24
CA ALA A 95 1.43 -4.07 -19.02
C ALA A 95 0.76 -2.96 -19.87
N GLU A 96 0.40 -3.26 -21.12
CA GLU A 96 -0.36 -2.35 -21.97
C GLU A 96 -1.75 -2.04 -21.39
N ASP A 97 -2.44 -3.07 -20.89
CA ASP A 97 -3.78 -2.92 -20.32
C ASP A 97 -3.73 -2.17 -18.98
N LEU A 98 -2.74 -2.48 -18.13
CA LEU A 98 -2.49 -1.72 -16.90
C LEU A 98 -2.22 -0.25 -17.20
N THR A 99 -1.41 0.08 -18.20
CA THR A 99 -1.12 1.48 -18.59
C THR A 99 -2.39 2.25 -18.97
N LYS A 100 -3.33 1.60 -19.69
CA LYS A 100 -4.62 2.20 -20.06
C LYS A 100 -5.50 2.45 -18.83
N ILE A 101 -5.56 1.49 -17.92
CA ILE A 101 -6.31 1.61 -16.66
C ILE A 101 -5.75 2.76 -15.83
N LEU A 102 -4.43 2.85 -15.67
CA LEU A 102 -3.78 3.87 -14.86
C LEU A 102 -3.96 5.29 -15.42
N SER A 103 -3.99 5.44 -16.75
CA SER A 103 -4.30 6.72 -17.38
C SER A 103 -5.70 7.23 -16.99
N GLY A 104 -6.67 6.33 -16.88
CA GLY A 104 -8.01 6.64 -16.38
C GLY A 104 -8.04 6.90 -14.87
N TRP A 105 -7.28 6.11 -14.11
CA TRP A 105 -7.23 6.19 -12.64
C TRP A 105 -6.73 7.56 -12.15
N ILE A 106 -5.70 8.14 -12.77
CA ILE A 106 -5.19 9.47 -12.39
C ILE A 106 -6.29 10.53 -12.48
N ASN A 107 -7.06 10.52 -13.58
CA ASN A 107 -8.17 11.44 -13.77
C ASN A 107 -9.30 11.18 -12.78
N TYR A 108 -9.61 9.91 -12.51
CA TYR A 108 -10.60 9.52 -11.51
C TYR A 108 -10.24 10.02 -10.11
N VAL A 109 -9.01 9.78 -9.64
CA VAL A 109 -8.57 10.22 -8.31
C VAL A 109 -8.59 11.75 -8.22
N SER A 110 -8.13 12.44 -9.27
CA SER A 110 -8.18 13.90 -9.33
C SER A 110 -9.60 14.42 -9.12
N GLN A 111 -10.57 13.90 -9.87
CA GLN A 111 -11.99 14.31 -9.76
C GLN A 111 -12.63 13.90 -8.44
N LYS A 112 -12.37 12.67 -7.98
CA LYS A 112 -12.95 12.12 -6.74
C LYS A 112 -12.48 12.89 -5.51
N CYS A 113 -11.18 13.18 -5.46
CA CYS A 113 -10.56 13.81 -4.30
C CYS A 113 -10.56 15.33 -4.37
N GLN A 114 -11.01 15.93 -5.48
CA GLN A 114 -11.11 17.36 -5.62
C GLN A 114 -12.00 17.94 -4.50
N ALA A 115 -11.44 18.88 -3.75
CA ALA A 115 -12.23 19.75 -2.92
C ALA A 115 -12.77 20.92 -3.76
N GLY A 116 -13.96 21.43 -3.41
CA GLY A 116 -14.62 22.53 -4.14
C GLY A 116 -13.79 23.82 -4.26
N GLU A 117 -14.33 24.83 -4.94
CA GLU A 117 -13.60 26.04 -5.39
C GLU A 117 -12.92 26.86 -4.27
N ASP A 118 -13.34 26.76 -3.01
CA ASP A 118 -12.75 27.48 -1.85
C ASP A 118 -11.59 26.73 -1.15
N SER A 119 -10.89 25.84 -1.84
CA SER A 119 -10.05 24.81 -1.20
C SER A 119 -8.61 25.20 -0.85
N THR A 120 -8.03 26.24 -1.46
CA THR A 120 -6.58 26.49 -1.34
C THR A 120 -6.15 27.10 -0.01
N ASP A 121 -7.05 27.79 0.70
CA ASP A 121 -6.69 28.55 1.92
C ASP A 121 -7.27 27.95 3.21
N ASN A 122 -8.01 26.84 3.12
CA ASN A 122 -8.59 26.17 4.29
C ASN A 122 -7.86 24.84 4.57
N PRO A 123 -7.02 24.78 5.63
CA PRO A 123 -6.29 23.57 6.01
C PRO A 123 -7.15 22.31 6.18
N SER A 124 -8.40 22.43 6.66
CA SER A 124 -9.31 21.30 6.78
C SER A 124 -9.73 20.74 5.41
N VAL A 125 -9.86 21.62 4.41
CA VAL A 125 -10.22 21.23 3.04
C VAL A 125 -9.05 20.54 2.36
N VAL A 126 -7.84 21.08 2.52
CA VAL A 126 -6.59 20.47 2.04
C VAL A 126 -6.38 19.10 2.70
N ALA A 127 -6.55 18.99 4.01
CA ALA A 127 -6.42 17.72 4.73
C ALA A 127 -7.38 16.65 4.21
N LYS A 128 -8.63 17.02 3.90
CA LYS A 128 -9.62 16.11 3.31
C LYS A 128 -9.19 15.61 1.93
N GLN A 129 -8.71 16.51 1.07
CA GLN A 129 -8.21 16.17 -0.25
C GLN A 129 -7.01 15.22 -0.16
N LEU A 130 -6.03 15.52 0.70
CA LEU A 130 -4.85 14.69 0.93
C LEU A 130 -5.24 13.31 1.47
N GLY A 131 -6.14 13.24 2.45
CA GLY A 131 -6.63 11.98 3.01
C GLY A 131 -7.29 11.08 1.94
N CYS A 132 -8.09 11.67 1.05
CA CYS A 132 -8.64 10.94 -0.09
C CYS A 132 -7.53 10.39 -1.00
N GLN A 133 -6.58 11.24 -1.42
CA GLN A 133 -5.49 10.84 -2.31
C GLN A 133 -4.63 9.72 -1.72
N ILE A 134 -4.26 9.82 -0.43
CA ILE A 134 -3.48 8.81 0.29
C ILE A 134 -4.22 7.47 0.31
N THR A 135 -5.52 7.49 0.55
CA THR A 135 -6.34 6.29 0.60
C THR A 135 -6.41 5.59 -0.76
N GLU A 136 -6.55 6.36 -1.85
CA GLU A 136 -6.51 5.80 -3.22
C GLU A 136 -5.13 5.21 -3.56
N LEU A 137 -4.05 5.89 -3.16
CA LEU A 137 -2.69 5.37 -3.32
C LEU A 137 -2.48 4.06 -2.54
N ALA A 138 -2.96 3.98 -1.30
CA ALA A 138 -2.87 2.78 -0.49
C ALA A 138 -3.62 1.60 -1.12
N GLY A 139 -4.82 1.84 -1.64
CA GLY A 139 -5.60 0.84 -2.38
C GLY A 139 -4.85 0.33 -3.61
N LEU A 140 -4.38 1.24 -4.48
CA LEU A 140 -3.63 0.85 -5.69
C LEU A 140 -2.33 0.11 -5.36
N THR A 141 -1.62 0.52 -4.31
CA THR A 141 -0.42 -0.18 -3.84
C THR A 141 -0.76 -1.61 -3.40
N GLY A 142 -1.88 -1.80 -2.70
CA GLY A 142 -2.39 -3.12 -2.32
C GLY A 142 -2.71 -4.01 -3.52
N GLU A 143 -3.32 -3.46 -4.57
CA GLU A 143 -3.60 -4.18 -5.82
C GLU A 143 -2.31 -4.67 -6.51
N TYR A 144 -1.26 -3.84 -6.52
CA TYR A 144 0.04 -4.26 -7.05
C TYR A 144 0.70 -5.36 -6.21
N ALA A 145 0.64 -5.26 -4.88
CA ALA A 145 1.14 -6.30 -3.99
C ALA A 145 0.40 -7.62 -4.23
N ALA A 146 -0.93 -7.58 -4.31
CA ALA A 146 -1.75 -8.75 -4.60
C ALA A 146 -1.41 -9.38 -5.96
N CYS A 147 -1.05 -8.56 -6.95
CA CYS A 147 -0.60 -9.05 -8.25
C CYS A 147 0.73 -9.81 -8.17
N LEU A 148 1.75 -9.22 -7.53
CA LEU A 148 3.07 -9.84 -7.36
C LEU A 148 3.01 -11.12 -6.53
N GLU A 149 2.10 -11.18 -5.57
CA GLU A 149 1.89 -12.35 -4.71
C GLU A 149 1.03 -13.44 -5.38
N GLY A 150 0.58 -13.24 -6.63
CA GLY A 150 -0.24 -14.20 -7.38
C GLY A 150 -1.66 -14.37 -6.85
N ARG A 151 -2.15 -13.41 -6.06
CA ARG A 151 -3.49 -13.42 -5.46
C ARG A 151 -4.51 -12.65 -6.30
N SER A 152 -4.06 -11.67 -7.09
CA SER A 152 -4.95 -10.90 -7.97
C SER A 152 -5.49 -11.75 -9.11
N THR A 153 -6.81 -11.70 -9.33
CA THR A 153 -7.48 -12.32 -10.48
C THR A 153 -7.74 -11.31 -11.61
N ALA A 154 -7.17 -10.12 -11.51
CA ALA A 154 -7.41 -9.06 -12.49
C ALA A 154 -6.79 -9.40 -13.86
N GLU A 155 -7.47 -9.04 -14.95
CA GLU A 155 -6.99 -9.31 -16.31
C GLU A 155 -5.64 -8.63 -16.63
N TYR A 156 -5.35 -7.52 -15.95
CA TYR A 156 -4.07 -6.83 -16.05
C TYR A 156 -2.94 -7.47 -15.22
N CYS A 157 -3.23 -8.55 -14.46
CA CYS A 157 -2.27 -9.27 -13.65
C CYS A 157 -2.06 -10.71 -14.15
N VAL A 158 -1.41 -10.84 -15.32
CA VAL A 158 -0.97 -12.13 -15.85
C VAL A 158 0.55 -12.13 -15.85
N VAL A 159 1.16 -12.97 -15.01
CA VAL A 159 2.62 -13.07 -14.84
C VAL A 159 3.27 -13.76 -16.04
N LYS A 160 4.49 -13.38 -16.40
CA LYS A 160 5.30 -14.05 -17.43
C LYS A 160 5.60 -15.49 -16.98
N ASN A 161 5.45 -16.44 -17.90
CA ASN A 161 5.89 -17.83 -17.70
C ASN A 161 7.41 -17.96 -17.89
#